data_AF-A0A948WEV8-F1
#
_entry.id   AF-A0A948WEV8-F1
#
_cell.length_a   1.000
_cell.length_b   1.000
_cell.length_c   1.000
_cell.angle_alpha   90.00
_cell.angle_beta   90.00
_cell.angle_gamma   90.00
#
_symmetry.space_group_name_H-M   'P 1'
#
loop_
_entity.id
_entity.type
_entity.pdbx_description
1 polymer ?
#
loop_
_entity_poly.entity_id
_entity_poly.type
_entity_poly.pdbx_seq_one_letter_code
_entity_poly.pdbx_strand_id
1 'polypeptide(L)'
;MRPSRGMGAVAPSKTPKPKRIVRKDNPQDVTVFKKGGEVWDKPRPKDLGVPQKMDAAKKAKAKAIAKAAGRPYPNLVDNMRAARKK
;
A
#
# COMPACT_ATOMS: atom_id res chain seq x y z
N MET A 1 17.95 16.73 8.31
CA MET A 1 18.08 15.27 8.09
C MET A 1 16.97 14.57 8.89
N ARG A 2 16.00 13.91 8.25
CA ARG A 2 14.91 13.23 8.96
C ARG A 2 15.41 11.89 9.49
N PRO A 3 15.33 11.61 10.81
CA PRO A 3 15.80 10.33 11.34
C PRO A 3 14.93 9.20 10.80
N SER A 4 15.54 8.39 9.93
CA SER A 4 14.96 7.15 9.42
C SER A 4 14.94 6.12 10.55
N ARG A 5 13.75 5.85 11.09
CA ARG A 5 13.47 4.66 11.91
C ARG A 5 12.06 4.16 11.62
N GLY A 6 11.94 3.28 10.62
CA GLY A 6 10.81 2.36 10.43
C GLY A 6 9.50 2.92 9.88
N MET A 7 9.20 4.22 10.02
CA MET A 7 7.94 4.83 9.53
C MET A 7 8.17 5.67 8.27
N GLY A 8 8.55 5.00 7.16
CA GLY A 8 8.84 5.64 5.87
C GLY A 8 7.94 6.84 5.56
N ALA A 9 8.55 8.01 5.36
CA ALA A 9 7.94 9.27 4.91
C ALA A 9 6.50 9.57 5.44
N VAL A 10 6.18 9.28 6.71
CA VAL A 10 4.87 9.65 7.27
C VAL A 10 4.83 11.15 7.53
N ALA A 11 3.77 11.83 7.07
CA ALA A 11 3.54 13.24 7.36
C ALA A 11 3.42 13.47 8.89
N PRO A 12 3.93 14.58 9.46
CA PRO A 12 3.87 14.84 10.91
C PRO A 12 2.44 14.84 11.49
N SER A 13 1.43 15.18 10.69
CA SER A 13 0.02 15.12 11.11
C SER A 13 -0.51 13.69 11.25
N LYS A 14 0.16 12.70 10.64
CA LYS A 14 -0.25 11.29 10.63
C LYS A 14 0.65 10.39 11.49
N THR A 15 1.63 10.95 12.20
CA THR A 15 2.42 10.20 13.18
C THR A 15 1.60 9.93 14.44
N PRO A 16 1.57 8.68 14.96
CA PRO A 16 0.85 8.36 16.18
C PRO A 16 1.43 9.13 17.36
N LYS A 17 0.58 9.53 18.31
CA LYS A 17 1.02 10.21 19.53
C LYS A 17 2.00 9.31 20.31
N PRO A 18 3.14 9.85 20.76
CA PRO A 18 4.09 9.09 21.56
C PRO A 18 3.47 8.67 22.90
N LYS A 19 3.72 7.43 23.33
CA LYS A 19 3.44 6.98 24.68
C LYS A 19 4.73 6.97 25.47
N ARG A 20 4.79 7.72 26.57
CA ARG A 20 5.91 7.67 27.53
C ARG A 20 5.70 6.46 28.44
N ILE A 21 6.65 5.54 28.46
CA ILE A 21 6.69 4.45 29.44
C ILE A 21 7.89 4.66 30.35
N VAL A 22 7.69 4.44 31.64
CA VAL A 22 8.75 4.49 32.65
C VAL A 22 9.29 3.07 32.80
N ARG A 23 10.57 2.86 32.45
CA ARG A 23 11.31 1.61 32.65
C ARG A 23 12.13 1.70 33.94
N LYS A 24 12.40 0.55 34.55
CA LYS A 24 13.21 0.44 35.78
C LYS A 24 14.69 0.75 35.53
N ASP A 25 15.16 0.49 34.31
CA ASP A 25 16.55 0.68 33.88
C ASP A 25 16.76 2.06 33.24
N ASN A 26 17.95 2.66 33.42
CA ASN A 26 18.29 3.95 32.82
C ASN A 26 18.53 3.84 31.31
N PRO A 27 17.99 4.75 30.47
CA PRO A 27 17.13 5.88 30.81
C PRO A 27 15.68 5.45 31.11
N GLN A 28 15.14 5.99 32.21
CA GLN A 28 13.84 5.63 32.75
C GLN A 28 12.69 5.99 31.81
N ASP A 29 12.79 7.07 31.05
CA ASP A 29 11.75 7.49 30.10
C ASP A 29 12.09 7.05 28.67
N VAL A 30 11.35 6.08 28.14
CA VAL A 30 11.42 5.76 26.71
C VAL A 30 10.13 6.16 25.99
N THR A 31 10.31 6.84 24.86
CA THR A 31 9.23 7.30 23.99
C THR A 31 8.92 6.18 22.99
N VAL A 32 7.74 5.57 23.10
CA VAL A 32 7.32 4.47 22.22
C VAL A 32 6.20 4.92 21.30
N PHE A 33 6.34 4.62 20.02
CA PHE A 33 5.31 4.84 19.00
C PHE A 33 4.59 3.52 18.70
N LYS A 34 3.32 3.61 18.28
CA LYS A 34 2.57 2.44 17.82
C LYS A 34 3.29 1.85 16.60
N LYS A 35 3.56 0.54 16.61
CA LYS A 35 4.10 -0.18 15.45
C LYS A 35 3.16 0.06 14.26
N GLY A 36 3.72 0.51 13.15
CA GLY A 36 2.98 0.68 11.89
C GLY A 36 2.45 -0.66 11.38
N GLY A 37 1.42 -0.61 10.54
CA GLY A 37 0.96 -1.74 9.73
C GLY A 37 1.27 -1.45 8.26
N GLU A 38 1.47 -2.51 7.49
CA GLU A 38 1.74 -2.44 6.05
C GLU A 38 0.43 -2.18 5.28
N VAL A 39 0.56 -1.83 4.00
CA VAL A 39 -0.61 -1.44 3.18
C VAL A 39 -1.59 -2.61 3.02
N TRP A 40 -1.09 -3.86 3.02
CA TRP A 40 -1.90 -5.07 2.93
C TRP A 40 -2.61 -5.47 4.22
N ASP A 41 -2.21 -4.93 5.37
CA ASP A 41 -2.88 -5.18 6.67
C ASP A 41 -4.21 -4.42 6.78
N LYS A 42 -4.46 -3.47 5.88
CA LYS A 42 -5.64 -2.60 5.92
C LYS A 42 -6.61 -2.97 4.79
N PRO A 43 -7.91 -3.12 5.10
CA PRO A 43 -8.91 -3.27 4.05
C PRO A 43 -8.97 -2.00 3.20
N ARG A 44 -9.40 -2.15 1.95
CA ARG A 44 -9.66 -1.01 1.06
C ARG A 44 -10.61 -0.02 1.75
N PRO A 45 -10.27 1.27 1.82
CA PRO A 45 -11.15 2.30 2.38
C PRO A 45 -12.54 2.30 1.71
N LYS A 46 -13.60 2.37 2.52
CA LYS A 46 -15.01 2.24 2.06
C LYS A 46 -15.49 3.48 1.28
N ASP A 47 -14.87 4.62 1.55
CA ASP A 47 -15.08 5.92 0.91
C ASP A 47 -14.57 5.98 -0.54
N LEU A 48 -13.71 5.04 -0.97
CA LEU A 48 -13.22 4.94 -2.35
C LEU A 48 -14.29 4.43 -3.36
N GLY A 49 -15.54 4.30 -2.93
CA GLY A 49 -16.66 3.81 -3.75
C GLY A 49 -16.55 2.33 -4.14
N VAL A 50 -17.45 1.92 -5.03
CA VAL A 50 -17.55 0.52 -5.48
C VAL A 50 -16.24 0.10 -6.18
N PRO A 51 -15.63 -1.04 -5.82
CA PRO A 51 -14.47 -1.56 -6.52
C PRO A 51 -14.77 -1.76 -8.01
N GLN A 52 -14.06 -1.00 -8.85
CA GLN A 52 -14.18 -1.15 -10.30
C GLN A 52 -13.46 -2.43 -10.74
N LYS A 53 -14.24 -3.46 -11.08
CA LYS A 53 -13.71 -4.66 -11.71
C LYS A 53 -13.36 -4.35 -13.16
N MET A 54 -12.34 -5.02 -13.69
CA MET A 54 -12.09 -4.96 -15.14
C MET A 54 -13.28 -5.55 -15.87
N ASP A 55 -13.84 -4.76 -16.78
CA ASP A 55 -14.82 -5.22 -17.74
C ASP A 55 -14.29 -6.38 -18.59
N ALA A 56 -15.17 -7.25 -19.07
CA ALA A 56 -14.83 -8.42 -19.88
C ALA A 56 -14.03 -8.03 -21.12
N ALA A 57 -14.37 -6.90 -21.78
CA ALA A 57 -13.63 -6.42 -22.93
C ALA A 57 -12.20 -6.00 -22.57
N LYS A 58 -11.98 -5.40 -21.39
CA LYS A 58 -10.64 -5.04 -20.89
C LYS A 58 -9.82 -6.30 -20.60
N LYS A 59 -10.44 -7.35 -20.04
CA LYS A 59 -9.78 -8.65 -19.82
C LYS A 59 -9.38 -9.33 -21.13
N ALA A 60 -10.25 -9.31 -22.14
CA ALA A 60 -9.96 -9.86 -23.46
C ALA A 60 -8.78 -9.12 -24.13
N LYS A 61 -8.77 -7.79 -24.05
CA LYS A 61 -7.65 -6.96 -24.54
C LYS A 61 -6.34 -7.29 -23.82
N ALA A 62 -6.35 -7.43 -22.49
CA ALA A 62 -5.17 -7.80 -21.72
C ALA A 62 -4.61 -9.18 -22.13
N LYS A 63 -5.49 -10.18 -22.32
CA LYS A 63 -5.11 -11.51 -22.82
C LYS A 63 -4.48 -11.46 -24.21
N ALA A 64 -5.05 -10.67 -25.12
CA ALA A 64 -4.53 -10.52 -26.47
C ALA A 64 -3.13 -9.88 -26.49
N ILE A 65 -2.91 -8.84 -25.66
CA ILE A 65 -1.60 -8.19 -25.51
C ILE A 65 -0.57 -9.16 -24.93
N ALA A 66 -0.93 -9.89 -23.87
CA ALA A 66 -0.05 -10.88 -23.26
C ALA A 66 0.36 -11.96 -24.27
N LYS A 67 -0.61 -12.50 -25.03
CA LYS A 67 -0.36 -13.50 -26.09
C LYS A 67 0.55 -12.96 -27.20
N ALA A 68 0.30 -11.74 -27.68
CA ALA A 68 1.12 -11.10 -28.71
C ALA A 68 2.56 -10.84 -28.24
N ALA A 69 2.75 -10.57 -26.94
CA ALA A 69 4.05 -10.35 -26.33
C ALA A 69 4.73 -11.65 -25.82
N GLY A 70 4.11 -12.82 -25.99
CA GLY A 70 4.63 -14.10 -25.49
C GLY A 70 4.66 -14.20 -23.95
N ARG A 71 3.87 -13.38 -23.24
CA ARG A 71 3.84 -13.33 -21.78
C ARG A 71 2.71 -14.20 -21.24
N PRO A 72 2.93 -14.92 -20.12
CA PRO A 72 1.85 -15.63 -19.45
C PRO A 72 0.78 -14.64 -18.93
N TYR A 73 -0.48 -15.08 -18.98
CA TYR A 73 -1.63 -14.40 -18.40
C TYR A 73 -2.23 -15.28 -17.29
N PRO A 74 -2.70 -14.74 -16.16
CA PRO A 74 -2.87 -13.31 -15.83
C PRO A 74 -1.57 -12.60 -15.43
N ASN A 75 -1.38 -11.35 -15.86
CA ASN A 75 -0.25 -10.53 -15.45
C ASN A 75 -0.64 -9.07 -15.14
N LEU A 76 0.13 -8.42 -14.27
CA LEU A 76 -0.17 -7.05 -13.80
C LEU A 76 -0.01 -6.00 -14.90
N VAL A 77 1.05 -6.11 -15.70
CA VAL A 77 1.43 -5.07 -16.68
C VAL A 77 0.36 -4.89 -17.75
N ASP A 78 -0.11 -5.99 -18.35
CA ASP A 78 -1.12 -5.96 -19.41
C ASP A 78 -2.50 -5.63 -18.85
N ASN A 79 -2.80 -6.06 -17.62
CA ASN A 79 -4.01 -5.65 -16.90
C ASN A 79 -4.03 -4.13 -16.65
N MET A 80 -2.92 -3.54 -16.19
CA MET A 80 -2.80 -2.09 -16.02
C MET A 80 -2.91 -1.36 -17.36
N ARG A 81 -2.27 -1.86 -18.42
CA ARG A 81 -2.35 -1.26 -19.76
C ARG A 81 -3.78 -1.27 -20.30
N ALA A 82 -4.50 -2.38 -20.13
CA ALA A 82 -5.90 -2.49 -20.53
C ALA A 82 -6.85 -1.64 -19.65
N ALA A 83 -6.50 -1.43 -18.38
CA ALA A 83 -7.27 -0.60 -17.45
C ALA A 83 -7.07 0.91 -17.68
N ARG A 84 -5.90 1.35 -18.15
CA ARG A 84 -5.55 2.75 -18.40
C ARG A 84 -6.28 3.41 -19.58
N LYS A 85 -6.86 2.63 -20.50
CA LYS A 85 -7.63 3.21 -21.60
C LYS A 85 -8.93 3.82 -21.03
N LYS A 86 -8.97 5.16 -21.04
CA LYS A 86 -10.17 5.98 -20.92
C LYS A 86 -11.18 5.57 -21.97
#